data_AF-A0A3D5UMQ9-F1
#
_entry.id   AF-A0A3D5UMQ9-F1
#
_cell.length_a   1.000
_cell.length_b   1.000
_cell.length_c   1.000
_cell.angle_alpha   90.00
_cell.angle_beta   90.00
_cell.angle_gamma   90.00
#
_symmetry.space_group_name_H-M   'P 1'
#
loop_
_entity.id
_entity.type
_entity.pdbx_description
1 polymer ?
#
loop_
_entity_poly.entity_id
_entity_poly.type
_entity_poly.pdbx_seq_one_letter_code
_entity_poly.pdbx_strand_id
1 'polypeptide(L)'
;LFASAFSPLTEASKRSAKKSGKQREWFLAVNDAVGYGESNTLITGILLIPIMVGIAVILPGNQTLPVVDLIALPYMVQIMISSSNGNIFKSVIGGAVYFSIGLLICTYTAPMFTDVAASVGVAIPAAGLMITSFGILNNPTMGLLF
;
A
#
# COMPACT_ATOMS: atom_id res chain seq x y z
N LEU A 1 -0.74 -19.84 1.76
CA LEU A 1 -1.17 -20.55 2.99
C LEU A 1 -2.40 -19.90 3.64
N PHE A 2 -2.43 -18.58 3.83
CA PHE A 2 -3.59 -17.88 4.42
C PHE A 2 -4.83 -17.89 3.51
N ALA A 3 -4.67 -17.57 2.22
CA ALA A 3 -5.75 -17.59 1.24
C ALA A 3 -6.45 -18.95 1.09
N SER A 4 -5.67 -20.04 1.13
CA SER A 4 -6.17 -21.41 0.99
C SER A 4 -7.07 -21.87 2.15
N ALA A 5 -7.01 -21.20 3.31
CA ALA A 5 -7.87 -21.50 4.45
C ALA A 5 -9.34 -21.08 4.22
N PHE A 6 -9.60 -20.15 3.29
CA PHE A 6 -10.94 -19.65 2.98
C PHE A 6 -11.62 -20.42 1.83
N SER A 7 -10.91 -21.29 1.12
CA SER A 7 -11.47 -22.11 0.03
C SER A 7 -12.66 -22.98 0.48
N PRO A 8 -12.64 -23.66 1.64
CA PRO A 8 -13.79 -24.43 2.12
C PRO A 8 -15.01 -23.55 2.43
N LEU A 9 -14.78 -22.36 3.00
CA LEU A 9 -15.84 -21.39 3.31
C LEU A 9 -16.49 -20.89 2.01
N THR A 10 -15.66 -20.59 1.01
CA THR A 10 -16.09 -20.15 -0.33
C THR A 10 -16.97 -21.20 -1.01
N GLU A 11 -16.57 -22.47 -0.96
CA GLU A 11 -17.36 -23.57 -1.53
C GLU A 11 -18.69 -23.80 -0.78
N ALA A 12 -18.71 -23.67 0.55
CA ALA A 12 -19.94 -23.75 1.34
C ALA A 12 -20.91 -22.60 1.03
N SER A 13 -20.39 -21.37 0.88
CA SER A 13 -21.18 -20.21 0.46
C SER A 13 -21.76 -20.38 -0.94
N LYS A 14 -20.96 -20.86 -1.91
CA LYS A 14 -21.44 -21.14 -3.28
C LYS A 14 -22.55 -22.21 -3.30
N ARG A 15 -22.44 -23.27 -2.49
CA ARG A 15 -23.47 -24.31 -2.37
C ARG A 15 -24.78 -23.76 -1.78
N SER A 16 -24.69 -22.88 -0.78
CA SER A 16 -25.87 -22.22 -0.20
C SER A 16 -26.51 -21.24 -1.17
N ALA A 17 -25.71 -20.49 -1.93
CA ALA A 17 -26.20 -19.57 -2.97
C ALA A 17 -26.89 -20.29 -4.15
N LYS A 18 -26.40 -21.47 -4.55
CA LYS A 18 -27.04 -22.30 -5.59
C LYS A 18 -28.47 -22.73 -5.24
N LYS A 19 -28.80 -22.90 -3.95
CA LYS A 19 -30.17 -23.21 -3.49
C LYS A 19 -31.17 -22.05 -3.70
N SER A 20 -30.70 -20.82 -3.92
CA SER A 20 -31.53 -19.63 -4.12
C SER A 20 -32.09 -19.47 -5.56
N GLY A 21 -31.85 -20.42 -6.47
CA GLY A 21 -32.60 -20.51 -7.74
C GLY A 21 -32.31 -19.47 -8.83
N LYS A 22 -31.28 -18.63 -8.70
CA LYS A 22 -30.87 -17.69 -9.77
C LYS A 22 -29.48 -18.06 -10.29
N GLN A 23 -29.32 -18.21 -11.61
CA GLN A 23 -28.02 -18.28 -12.30
C GLN A 23 -27.26 -16.95 -12.11
N ARG A 24 -26.66 -16.76 -10.93
CA ARG A 24 -25.84 -15.60 -10.60
C ARG A 24 -24.47 -16.10 -10.15
N GLU A 25 -23.43 -15.44 -10.65
CA GLU A 25 -22.09 -15.62 -10.12
C GLU A 25 -21.99 -14.90 -8.79
N TRP A 26 -21.59 -15.64 -7.75
CA TRP A 26 -21.42 -15.11 -6.41
C TRP A 26 -19.93 -14.93 -6.13
N PHE A 27 -19.51 -13.69 -5.94
CA PHE A 27 -18.16 -13.34 -5.50
C PHE A 27 -18.16 -13.20 -3.98
N LEU A 28 -17.34 -14.00 -3.30
CA LEU A 28 -17.11 -13.83 -1.87
C LEU A 28 -16.04 -12.75 -1.69
N ALA A 29 -16.43 -11.60 -1.16
CA ALA A 29 -15.47 -10.62 -0.70
C ALA A 29 -14.74 -11.18 0.53
N VAL A 30 -13.42 -11.21 0.46
CA VAL A 30 -12.53 -11.60 1.55
C VAL A 30 -11.56 -10.46 1.82
N ASN A 31 -11.01 -10.41 3.03
CA ASN A 31 -10.02 -9.40 3.41
C ASN A 31 -8.80 -9.44 2.48
N ASP A 32 -8.20 -8.28 2.24
CA ASP A 32 -7.06 -8.06 1.36
C ASP A 32 -5.79 -8.82 1.77
N ALA A 33 -5.64 -9.20 3.04
CA ALA A 33 -4.56 -10.08 3.50
C ALA A 33 -4.52 -11.43 2.75
N VAL A 34 -5.62 -11.85 2.14
CA VAL A 34 -5.69 -13.02 1.25
C VAL A 34 -4.87 -12.78 -0.03
N GLY A 35 -4.88 -11.55 -0.57
CA GLY A 35 -4.13 -11.14 -1.77
C GLY A 35 -2.64 -11.02 -1.53
N TYR A 36 -2.20 -10.72 -0.31
CA TYR A 36 -0.78 -10.66 0.05
C TYR A 36 -0.03 -11.98 -0.23
N GLY A 37 -0.72 -13.12 -0.17
CA GLY A 37 -0.13 -14.43 -0.45
C GLY A 37 0.06 -14.73 -1.94
N GLU A 38 -0.36 -13.83 -2.84
CA GLU A 38 -0.24 -13.99 -4.29
C GLU A 38 1.20 -13.69 -4.74
N SER A 39 1.76 -14.56 -5.59
CA SER A 39 3.20 -14.54 -5.89
C SER A 39 3.61 -13.28 -6.65
N ASN A 40 2.79 -12.80 -7.59
CA ASN A 40 3.11 -11.62 -8.40
C ASN A 40 3.11 -10.35 -7.54
N THR A 41 2.22 -10.28 -6.55
CA THR A 41 2.14 -9.23 -5.54
C THR A 41 3.42 -9.17 -4.71
N LEU A 42 3.84 -10.31 -4.16
CA LEU A 42 5.08 -10.39 -3.37
C LEU A 42 6.30 -10.00 -4.21
N ILE A 43 6.43 -10.55 -5.41
CA ILE A 43 7.56 -10.25 -6.31
C ILE A 43 7.59 -8.76 -6.66
N THR A 44 6.44 -8.18 -7.00
CA THR A 44 6.32 -6.75 -7.35
C THR A 44 6.73 -5.85 -6.20
N GLY A 45 6.25 -6.14 -4.98
CA GLY A 45 6.62 -5.37 -3.79
C GLY A 45 8.10 -5.45 -3.48
N ILE A 46 8.68 -6.66 -3.53
CA ILE A 46 10.11 -6.89 -3.28
C ILE A 46 10.97 -6.14 -4.30
N LEU A 47 10.59 -6.16 -5.58
CA LEU A 47 11.29 -5.39 -6.63
C LEU A 47 11.17 -3.88 -6.41
N LEU A 48 10.03 -3.41 -5.91
CA LEU A 48 9.82 -1.98 -5.66
C LEU A 48 10.63 -1.45 -4.49
N ILE A 49 11.00 -2.26 -3.50
CA ILE A 49 11.81 -1.81 -2.35
C ILE A 49 13.11 -1.09 -2.78
N PRO A 50 14.06 -1.73 -3.51
CA PRO A 50 15.29 -1.06 -3.91
C PRO A 50 15.04 0.10 -4.89
N ILE A 51 14.02 -0.01 -5.74
CA ILE A 51 13.63 1.05 -6.68
C ILE A 51 13.19 2.30 -5.90
N MET A 52 12.33 2.13 -4.90
CA MET A 52 11.82 3.22 -4.08
C MET A 52 12.89 3.83 -3.18
N VAL A 53 13.86 3.04 -2.69
CA VAL A 53 15.05 3.58 -2.03
C VAL A 53 15.83 4.49 -2.99
N GLY A 54 16.09 4.02 -4.21
CA GLY A 54 16.78 4.80 -5.23
C GLY A 54 16.04 6.10 -5.55
N ILE A 55 14.73 6.01 -5.78
CA ILE A 55 13.85 7.16 -6.03
C ILE A 55 13.88 8.14 -4.85
N ALA A 56 13.75 7.68 -3.61
CA ALA A 56 13.74 8.55 -2.44
C ALA A 56 15.02 9.40 -2.32
N VAL A 57 16.17 8.87 -2.76
CA VAL A 57 17.44 9.58 -2.75
C VAL A 57 17.57 10.58 -3.90
N ILE A 58 17.06 10.25 -5.09
CA ILE A 58 17.27 11.09 -6.30
C ILE A 58 16.12 12.05 -6.60
N LEU A 59 14.92 11.81 -6.06
CA LEU A 59 13.71 12.56 -6.40
C LEU A 59 13.82 14.01 -5.89
N PRO A 60 13.83 15.02 -6.77
CA PRO A 60 13.99 16.40 -6.35
C PRO A 60 12.80 16.86 -5.50
N GLY A 61 13.08 17.57 -4.42
CA GLY A 61 12.06 18.04 -3.49
C GLY A 61 11.58 17.00 -2.47
N ASN A 62 12.07 15.76 -2.53
CA ASN A 62 11.80 14.77 -1.49
C ASN A 62 12.78 14.93 -0.31
N GLN A 63 12.24 14.88 0.91
CA GLN A 63 13.00 14.81 2.16
C GLN A 63 12.66 13.55 2.97
N THR A 64 11.82 12.67 2.42
CA THR A 64 11.31 11.48 3.10
C THR A 64 12.05 10.22 2.65
N LEU A 65 12.67 9.50 3.59
CA LEU A 65 13.18 8.15 3.35
C LEU A 65 12.42 7.14 4.24
N PRO A 66 11.42 6.42 3.70
CA PRO A 66 10.49 5.64 4.52
C PRO A 66 11.02 4.23 4.86
N VAL A 67 12.14 4.14 5.58
CA VAL A 67 12.87 2.87 5.82
C VAL A 67 11.98 1.75 6.36
N VAL A 68 11.10 2.06 7.32
CA VAL A 68 10.20 1.07 7.94
C VAL A 68 9.05 0.70 7.00
N ASP A 69 8.45 1.70 6.35
CA ASP A 69 7.27 1.48 5.48
C ASP A 69 7.63 0.81 4.15
N LEU A 70 8.90 0.87 3.70
CA LEU A 70 9.36 0.16 2.50
C LEU A 70 9.11 -1.35 2.58
N ILE A 71 9.24 -1.95 3.78
CA ILE A 71 9.01 -3.38 3.99
C ILE A 71 7.53 -3.73 3.77
N ALA A 72 6.63 -2.77 3.91
CA ALA A 72 5.20 -2.94 3.68
C ALA A 72 4.78 -2.79 2.20
N LEU A 73 5.69 -2.43 1.27
CA LEU A 73 5.35 -2.27 -0.15
C LEU A 73 4.65 -3.49 -0.79
N PRO A 74 5.00 -4.76 -0.50
CA PRO A 74 4.27 -5.90 -1.03
C PRO A 74 2.79 -5.92 -0.62
N TYR A 75 2.45 -5.35 0.54
CA TYR A 75 1.06 -5.17 0.92
C TYR A 75 0.39 -4.02 0.13
N MET A 76 1.11 -2.91 -0.07
CA MET A 76 0.56 -1.70 -0.70
C MET A 76 0.31 -1.85 -2.22
N VAL A 77 1.02 -2.74 -2.91
CA VAL A 77 0.95 -2.90 -4.39
C VAL A 77 -0.16 -3.82 -4.88
N GLN A 78 -0.94 -4.41 -3.96
CA GLN A 78 -2.01 -5.36 -4.30
C GLN A 78 -3.02 -4.78 -5.30
N ILE A 79 -3.38 -3.50 -5.15
CA ILE A 79 -4.32 -2.82 -6.04
C ILE A 79 -3.73 -2.66 -7.45
N MET A 80 -2.42 -2.39 -7.56
CA MET A 80 -1.73 -2.25 -8.84
C MET A 80 -1.65 -3.60 -9.56
N ILE A 81 -1.40 -4.68 -8.82
CA ILE A 81 -1.38 -6.03 -9.37
C ILE A 81 -2.77 -6.49 -9.80
N SER A 82 -3.78 -6.23 -8.97
CA SER A 82 -5.18 -6.55 -9.30
C SER A 82 -5.65 -5.80 -10.56
N SER A 83 -5.41 -4.48 -10.61
CA SER A 83 -5.80 -3.64 -11.76
C SER A 83 -5.03 -3.94 -13.05
N SER A 84 -3.82 -4.48 -12.95
CA SER A 84 -3.00 -4.87 -14.10
C SER A 84 -3.20 -6.32 -14.55
N ASN A 85 -4.20 -7.02 -14.00
CA ASN A 85 -4.45 -8.46 -14.24
C ASN A 85 -3.23 -9.34 -13.95
N GLY A 86 -2.50 -9.04 -12.87
CA GLY A 86 -1.34 -9.84 -12.45
C GLY A 86 -0.02 -9.44 -13.14
N ASN A 87 0.01 -8.38 -13.93
CA ASN A 87 1.22 -8.00 -14.67
C ASN A 87 2.23 -7.27 -13.77
N ILE A 88 3.32 -7.97 -13.43
CA ILE A 88 4.40 -7.46 -12.58
C ILE A 88 5.01 -6.19 -13.17
N PHE A 89 5.37 -6.18 -14.45
CA PHE A 89 6.06 -5.03 -15.07
C PHE A 89 5.22 -3.75 -15.02
N LYS A 90 3.94 -3.83 -15.41
CA LYS A 90 3.01 -2.70 -15.33
C LYS A 90 2.81 -2.24 -13.90
N SER A 91 2.76 -3.18 -12.95
CA SER A 91 2.55 -2.88 -11.53
C SER A 91 3.77 -2.24 -10.88
N VAL A 92 4.99 -2.66 -11.25
CA VAL A 92 6.22 -2.02 -10.79
C VAL A 92 6.27 -0.58 -11.29
N ILE A 93 5.98 -0.33 -12.57
CA ILE A 93 5.97 1.04 -13.12
C ILE A 93 4.88 1.88 -12.44
N GLY A 94 3.65 1.37 -12.36
CA GLY A 94 2.54 2.08 -11.73
C GLY A 94 2.79 2.37 -10.26
N GLY A 95 3.31 1.39 -9.52
CA GLY A 95 3.70 1.53 -8.13
C GLY A 95 4.82 2.54 -7.95
N ALA A 96 5.88 2.49 -8.77
CA ALA A 96 6.98 3.44 -8.70
C ALA A 96 6.49 4.88 -8.90
N VAL A 97 5.65 5.13 -9.92
CA VAL A 97 5.08 6.46 -10.16
C VAL A 97 4.20 6.92 -9.00
N TYR A 98 3.26 6.07 -8.56
CA TYR A 98 2.33 6.40 -7.49
C TYR A 98 3.05 6.69 -6.17
N PHE A 99 3.99 5.83 -5.77
CA PHE A 99 4.76 6.00 -4.55
C PHE A 99 5.75 7.16 -4.62
N SER A 100 6.28 7.50 -5.80
CA SER A 100 7.11 8.71 -5.99
C SER A 100 6.31 9.98 -5.68
N ILE A 101 5.06 10.05 -6.16
CA ILE A 101 4.17 11.17 -5.83
C ILE A 101 3.89 11.17 -4.32
N GLY A 102 3.66 10.00 -3.75
CA GLY A 102 3.48 9.84 -2.30
C GLY A 102 4.65 10.34 -1.46
N LEU A 103 5.89 10.16 -1.90
CA LEU A 103 7.08 10.69 -1.21
C LEU A 103 7.09 12.23 -1.15
N LEU A 104 6.68 12.89 -2.23
CA LEU A 104 6.55 14.35 -2.27
C LEU A 104 5.45 14.84 -1.32
N ILE A 105 4.33 14.12 -1.27
CA ILE A 105 3.22 14.45 -0.36
C ILE A 105 3.63 14.23 1.10
N CYS A 106 4.36 13.16 1.40
CA CYS A 106 4.90 12.93 2.73
C CYS A 106 5.83 14.09 3.14
N THR A 107 6.65 14.59 2.22
CA THR A 107 7.52 15.74 2.46
C THR A 107 6.72 17.02 2.69
N TYR A 108 5.66 17.25 1.91
CA TYR A 108 4.77 18.40 2.05
C TYR A 108 3.97 18.40 3.37
N THR A 109 3.49 17.23 3.79
CA THR A 109 2.63 17.07 4.98
C THR A 109 3.41 16.85 6.29
N ALA A 110 4.73 16.59 6.21
CA ALA A 110 5.57 16.32 7.37
C ALA A 110 5.55 17.43 8.45
N PRO A 111 5.57 18.75 8.13
CA PRO A 111 5.51 19.79 9.16
C PRO A 111 4.22 19.71 9.97
N MET A 112 3.08 19.53 9.31
CA MET A 112 1.78 19.46 9.97
C MET A 112 1.67 18.26 10.91
N PHE A 113 2.15 17.09 10.48
CA PHE A 113 2.19 15.91 11.35
C PHE A 113 3.13 16.09 12.53
N THR A 114 4.25 16.79 12.33
CA THR A 114 5.22 17.11 13.37
C THR A 114 4.60 18.03 14.42
N ASP A 115 3.84 19.05 14.01
CA ASP A 115 3.15 19.97 14.93
C ASP A 115 2.08 19.24 15.76
N VAL A 116 1.30 18.35 15.13
CA VAL A 116 0.29 17.54 15.84
C VAL A 116 0.98 16.61 16.84
N ALA A 117 2.06 15.93 16.46
CA ALA A 117 2.82 15.06 17.35
C ALA A 117 3.38 15.83 18.56
N ALA A 118 3.91 17.03 18.33
CA ALA A 118 4.38 17.91 19.39
C ALA A 118 3.24 18.33 20.34
N SER A 119 2.05 18.63 19.81
CA SER A 119 0.89 19.04 20.62
C SER A 119 0.38 17.97 21.59
N VAL A 120 0.60 16.69 21.27
CA VAL A 120 0.22 15.55 22.12
C VAL A 120 1.38 15.05 22.99
N GLY A 121 2.51 15.76 23.00
CA GLY A 121 3.65 15.49 23.87
C GLY A 121 4.63 14.43 23.35
N VAL A 122 4.65 14.13 22.04
CA VAL A 122 5.68 13.25 21.45
C VAL A 122 7.03 13.96 21.48
N ALA A 123 8.03 13.32 22.09
CA ALA A 123 9.39 13.83 22.11
C ALA A 123 10.06 13.63 20.74
N ILE A 124 10.35 14.74 20.05
CA ILE A 124 11.08 14.71 18.77
C ILE A 124 12.58 14.69 19.07
N PRO A 125 13.31 13.63 18.68
CA PRO A 125 14.65 13.34 19.18
C PRO A 125 15.75 14.30 18.70
N ALA A 126 15.52 15.06 17.62
CA ALA A 126 16.50 16.02 17.11
C ALA A 126 15.82 17.23 16.47
N ALA A 127 16.45 18.39 16.61
CA ALA A 127 16.03 19.61 15.94
C ALA A 127 16.14 19.46 14.40
N GLY A 128 15.07 19.77 13.68
CA GLY A 128 15.00 19.63 12.22
C GLY A 128 14.55 18.25 11.71
N LEU A 129 14.29 17.30 12.59
CA LEU A 129 13.71 16.00 12.22
C LEU A 129 12.18 16.14 12.18
N MET A 130 11.58 15.79 11.05
CA MET A 130 10.13 15.81 10.86
C MET A 130 9.54 14.40 10.95
N ILE A 131 8.30 14.31 11.41
CA ILE A 131 7.53 13.08 11.48
C ILE A 131 6.58 13.02 10.29
N THR A 132 6.57 11.88 9.59
CA THR A 132 5.64 11.60 8.49
C THR A 132 5.36 10.09 8.43
N SER A 133 4.28 9.70 7.76
CA SER A 133 3.91 8.29 7.56
C SER A 133 3.68 8.04 6.08
N PHE A 134 4.59 7.29 5.46
CA PHE A 134 4.45 6.93 4.06
C PHE A 134 3.32 5.91 3.86
N GLY A 135 3.12 5.00 4.81
CA GLY A 135 2.00 4.06 4.81
C GLY A 135 0.61 4.71 4.68
N ILE A 136 0.43 5.89 5.27
CA ILE A 136 -0.87 6.56 5.38
C ILE A 136 -0.98 7.73 4.39
N LEU A 137 0.09 8.52 4.23
CA LEU A 137 0.05 9.82 3.55
C LEU A 137 0.53 9.76 2.10
N ASN A 138 0.96 8.60 1.60
CA ASN A 138 1.43 8.48 0.22
C ASN A 138 0.35 8.65 -0.86
N ASN A 139 -0.90 8.93 -0.46
CA ASN A 139 -2.01 9.09 -1.39
C ASN A 139 -2.12 10.53 -1.90
N PRO A 140 -2.16 10.76 -3.23
CA PRO A 140 -2.48 12.05 -3.86
C PRO A 140 -3.62 12.85 -3.24
N THR A 141 -4.66 12.18 -2.75
CA THR A 141 -5.81 12.85 -2.13
C THR A 141 -5.46 13.55 -0.82
N MET A 142 -4.46 13.06 -0.08
CA MET A 142 -4.04 13.67 1.18
C MET A 142 -3.39 15.04 0.94
N GLY A 143 -2.67 15.20 -0.18
CA GLY A 143 -2.14 16.50 -0.58
C GLY A 143 -3.19 17.54 -0.97
N LEU A 144 -4.47 17.16 -1.11
CA LEU A 144 -5.58 18.09 -1.38
C LEU A 144 -6.36 18.47 -0.11
N LEU A 145 -6.25 17.68 0.95
CA LEU A 145 -6.95 17.90 2.21
C LEU A 145 -6.20 18.86 3.15
N PHE A 146 -4.91 19.07 2.89
CA PHE A 146 -3.98 19.89 3.67
C PHE A 146 -3.36 20.98 2.81
#